data_AF-A0A6A6CL98-F1
#
_entry.id   AF-A0A6A6CL98-F1
#
_cell.length_a   1.000
_cell.length_b   1.000
_cell.length_c   1.000
_cell.angle_alpha   90.00
_cell.angle_beta   90.00
_cell.angle_gamma   90.00
#
_symmetry.space_group_name_H-M   'P 1'
#
loop_
_entity.id
_entity.type
_entity.pdbx_description
1 polymer ?
#
loop_
_entity_poly.entity_id
_entity_poly.type
_entity_poly.pdbx_seq_one_letter_code
_entity_poly.pdbx_strand_id
1 'polypeptide(L)'
;MVGKRAITFDDQRKEERNRRPWSSGGAGRSDLESGNYQDANGHSGQNGNARPRPDVWRFKDAAKTALEDKRREELKKTLLEGVDREQLEKFRKSEEELKEITNKGVRRFYEAQNQRLNDWLEVDAIVMAIADDVLESMQPDPDNDGDHERGGGIQAVAGNIGELLPEDEKARRAKEEKRAKWAINVNVIANVILLIGKIVAAFSTGSLSLIASLVDSALDLLCTLIVWTTNKLVQWRLSALQKRFPVGRRRLEPLGILVFSIIMVISFLQILQESVEKLMPLEGTAEKLPAVAIGALAATVGVKGIIWFGCIPIKTTQVQALAQDCKTDVIFNTLSLLFPLIGYYVDAWWLDPVGAGLLSLFIIYDWGETCFENVTRLSGQAADDALTKKLMYLAYRFSPVVEGFKSVTAYHAGDGIWVEYDVLLPADTKLYRSHDIAETLQYCAEGLKEVDRAFVTTDYDISGPTGHASDAEVA
;
A
#
# COMPACT_ATOMS: atom_id res chain seq x y z
N MET A 1 16.41 -5.96 13.20
CA MET A 1 15.31 -6.23 14.17
C MET A 1 14.28 -7.12 13.49
N VAL A 2 14.71 -8.25 12.92
CA VAL A 2 13.83 -9.33 12.46
C VAL A 2 14.58 -10.65 12.69
N GLY A 3 14.70 -11.04 13.96
CA GLY A 3 14.99 -12.43 14.33
C GLY A 3 13.70 -13.24 14.33
N LYS A 4 13.80 -14.53 13.97
CA LYS A 4 12.79 -15.61 14.05
C LYS A 4 11.35 -15.10 14.23
N ARG A 5 10.64 -14.83 13.12
CA ARG A 5 9.20 -14.58 13.16
C ARG A 5 8.49 -15.70 12.42
N ALA A 6 8.24 -16.78 13.14
CA ALA A 6 7.22 -17.73 12.73
C ALA A 6 5.86 -17.03 12.88
N ILE A 7 5.10 -16.91 11.79
CA ILE A 7 3.68 -16.60 11.84
C ILE A 7 3.01 -17.86 12.38
N THR A 8 2.70 -17.87 13.68
CA THR A 8 2.02 -18.97 14.35
C THR A 8 0.55 -18.96 13.94
N PHE A 9 0.13 -19.95 13.17
CA PHE A 9 -1.28 -20.22 12.93
C PHE A 9 -1.78 -21.08 14.09
N ASP A 10 -2.55 -20.48 14.98
CA ASP A 10 -3.11 -21.19 16.13
C ASP A 10 -4.27 -22.10 15.65
N ASP A 11 -4.21 -23.39 15.99
CA ASP A 11 -5.26 -24.38 15.70
C ASP A 11 -6.61 -23.99 16.35
N GLN A 12 -6.59 -23.04 17.29
CA GLN A 12 -7.76 -22.44 17.94
C GLN A 12 -8.75 -21.77 16.96
N ARG A 13 -8.33 -21.38 15.75
CA ARG A 13 -9.24 -20.82 14.73
C ARG A 13 -10.33 -21.81 14.32
N LYS A 14 -10.07 -23.13 14.34
CA LYS A 14 -11.12 -24.15 14.05
C LYS A 14 -12.25 -24.14 15.07
N GLU A 15 -11.95 -23.87 16.34
CA GLU A 15 -12.96 -23.81 17.41
C GLU A 15 -13.74 -22.49 17.42
N GLU A 16 -13.11 -21.35 17.09
CA GLU A 16 -13.81 -20.07 16.90
C GLU A 16 -14.63 -20.01 15.61
N ARG A 17 -14.22 -20.74 14.55
CA ARG A 17 -14.91 -20.83 13.25
C ARG A 17 -16.31 -21.43 13.35
N ASN A 18 -16.51 -22.42 14.23
CA ASN A 18 -17.83 -22.99 14.53
C ASN A 18 -18.73 -22.06 15.38
N ARG A 19 -18.20 -20.92 15.88
CA ARG A 19 -18.91 -20.03 16.81
C ARG A 19 -19.33 -18.69 16.21
N ARG A 20 -18.95 -18.35 14.98
CA ARG A 20 -19.36 -17.08 14.35
C ARG A 20 -20.74 -17.26 13.72
N PRO A 21 -21.83 -16.76 14.33
CA PRO A 21 -23.12 -16.80 13.66
C PRO A 21 -23.06 -15.76 12.54
N TRP A 22 -23.37 -16.15 11.31
CA TRP A 22 -23.77 -15.23 10.25
C TRP A 22 -24.82 -14.25 10.80
N SER A 23 -24.42 -13.00 11.05
CA SER A 23 -25.33 -11.89 11.31
C SER A 23 -25.68 -11.25 9.98
N SER A 24 -26.76 -11.71 9.35
CA SER A 24 -27.46 -10.89 8.38
C SER A 24 -27.79 -9.55 9.06
N GLY A 25 -27.41 -8.44 8.45
CA GLY A 25 -27.82 -7.13 8.93
C GLY A 25 -29.35 -7.09 9.02
N GLY A 26 -29.89 -7.04 10.24
CA GLY A 26 -31.27 -6.67 10.56
C GLY A 26 -32.40 -7.59 10.09
N ALA A 27 -32.15 -8.67 9.36
CA ALA A 27 -33.18 -9.61 8.92
C ALA A 27 -33.06 -10.93 9.70
N GLY A 28 -34.10 -11.29 10.45
CA GLY A 28 -34.14 -12.53 11.23
C GLY A 28 -33.83 -13.77 10.38
N ARG A 29 -33.23 -14.79 10.99
CA ARG A 29 -32.95 -16.07 10.32
C ARG A 29 -34.25 -16.85 10.21
N SER A 30 -34.85 -16.98 9.04
CA SER A 30 -35.90 -17.96 8.79
C SER A 30 -35.29 -19.14 8.05
N ASP A 31 -35.26 -20.30 8.69
CA ASP A 31 -35.04 -21.59 8.04
C ASP A 31 -36.39 -22.05 7.49
N LEU A 32 -36.58 -21.89 6.19
CA LEU A 32 -37.84 -22.22 5.51
C LEU A 32 -38.06 -23.73 5.44
N GLU A 33 -37.00 -24.54 5.56
CA GLU A 33 -37.07 -26.00 5.55
C GLU A 33 -37.56 -26.59 6.89
N SER A 34 -37.04 -26.11 8.02
CA SER A 34 -37.46 -26.57 9.36
C SER A 34 -38.64 -25.79 9.92
N GLY A 35 -38.99 -24.67 9.27
CA GLY A 35 -39.97 -23.71 9.77
C GLY A 35 -39.47 -22.90 10.96
N ASN A 36 -38.23 -23.10 11.41
CA ASN A 36 -37.70 -22.34 12.53
C ASN A 36 -37.32 -20.94 12.05
N TYR A 37 -37.79 -19.93 12.77
CA TYR A 37 -37.33 -18.58 12.59
C TYR A 37 -36.74 -18.04 13.89
N GLN A 38 -35.78 -17.14 13.75
CA GLN A 38 -35.16 -16.43 14.83
C GLN A 38 -35.26 -14.94 14.52
N ASP A 39 -36.02 -14.21 15.33
CA ASP A 39 -36.23 -12.79 15.12
C ASP A 39 -34.96 -11.96 15.41
N ALA A 40 -34.96 -10.68 15.04
CA ALA A 40 -33.84 -9.78 15.26
C ALA A 40 -33.49 -9.56 16.75
N ASN A 41 -34.36 -9.97 17.67
CA ASN A 41 -34.16 -9.91 19.12
C ASN A 41 -33.72 -11.27 19.71
N GLY A 42 -33.44 -12.28 18.88
CA GLY A 42 -32.96 -13.60 19.30
C GLY A 42 -34.05 -14.58 19.75
N HIS A 43 -35.33 -14.25 19.59
CA HIS A 43 -36.42 -15.18 19.90
C HIS A 43 -36.55 -16.21 18.78
N SER A 44 -36.36 -17.48 19.13
CA SER A 44 -36.60 -18.62 18.25
C SER A 44 -38.07 -19.07 18.33
N GLY A 45 -38.74 -19.20 17.19
CA GLY A 45 -40.09 -19.73 17.07
C GLY A 45 -40.20 -20.69 15.89
N GLN A 46 -41.21 -21.55 15.90
CA GLN A 46 -41.46 -22.50 14.81
C GLN A 46 -42.74 -22.10 14.07
N ASN A 47 -42.61 -21.81 12.78
CA ASN A 47 -43.71 -21.53 11.88
C ASN A 47 -44.43 -22.84 11.56
N GLY A 48 -45.51 -23.13 12.29
CA GLY A 48 -46.27 -24.38 12.19
C GLY A 48 -46.92 -24.67 10.82
N ASN A 49 -46.79 -23.76 9.85
CA ASN A 49 -47.23 -23.96 8.47
C ASN A 49 -46.12 -24.41 7.51
N ALA A 50 -44.86 -24.46 7.95
CA ALA A 50 -43.77 -25.01 7.15
C ALA A 50 -43.88 -26.54 7.12
N ARG A 51 -44.10 -27.11 5.94
CA ARG A 51 -44.02 -28.56 5.75
C ARG A 51 -42.57 -28.90 5.42
N PRO A 52 -41.86 -29.70 6.24
CA PRO A 52 -40.51 -30.10 5.91
C PRO A 52 -40.51 -30.80 4.55
N ARG A 53 -39.47 -30.53 3.74
CA ARG A 53 -39.34 -31.16 2.43
C ARG A 53 -39.35 -32.69 2.56
N PRO A 54 -39.95 -33.42 1.59
CA PRO A 54 -39.97 -34.88 1.65
C PRO A 54 -38.55 -35.44 1.73
N ASP A 55 -38.36 -36.55 2.48
CA ASP A 55 -37.04 -37.11 2.80
C ASP A 55 -36.16 -37.40 1.58
N VAL A 56 -36.76 -37.71 0.42
CA VAL A 56 -36.03 -37.94 -0.84
C VAL A 56 -35.33 -36.67 -1.34
N TRP A 57 -35.96 -35.50 -1.16
CA TRP A 57 -35.37 -34.21 -1.53
C TRP A 57 -34.27 -33.83 -0.54
N ARG A 58 -34.51 -33.95 0.77
CA ARG A 58 -33.48 -33.73 1.80
C ARG A 58 -32.26 -34.62 1.64
N PHE A 59 -32.45 -35.89 1.26
CA PHE A 59 -31.34 -36.79 0.95
C PHE A 59 -30.57 -36.34 -0.30
N LYS A 60 -31.28 -35.93 -1.35
CA LYS A 60 -30.67 -35.42 -2.59
C LYS A 60 -29.87 -34.15 -2.34
N ASP A 61 -30.38 -33.25 -1.50
CA ASP A 61 -29.75 -31.99 -1.16
C ASP A 61 -28.52 -32.24 -0.28
N ALA A 62 -28.64 -33.06 0.77
CA ALA A 62 -27.49 -33.52 1.56
C ALA A 62 -26.41 -34.21 0.70
N ALA A 63 -26.81 -35.02 -0.28
CA ALA A 63 -25.88 -35.67 -1.20
C ALA A 63 -25.18 -34.69 -2.15
N LYS A 64 -25.90 -33.67 -2.66
CA LYS A 64 -25.29 -32.59 -3.45
C LYS A 64 -24.29 -31.82 -2.58
N THR A 65 -24.71 -31.34 -1.41
CA THR A 65 -23.90 -30.59 -0.46
C THR A 65 -22.61 -31.35 -0.13
N ALA A 66 -22.69 -32.65 0.17
CA ALA A 66 -21.53 -33.50 0.43
C ALA A 66 -20.59 -33.67 -0.78
N LEU A 67 -21.13 -33.77 -2.00
CA LEU A 67 -20.31 -33.80 -3.22
C LEU A 67 -19.57 -32.48 -3.41
N GLU A 68 -20.22 -31.35 -3.13
CA GLU A 68 -19.57 -30.04 -3.22
C GLU A 68 -18.48 -29.86 -2.19
N ASP A 69 -18.74 -30.27 -0.93
CA ASP A 69 -17.75 -30.24 0.16
C ASP A 69 -16.51 -31.05 -0.23
N LYS A 70 -16.72 -32.23 -0.79
CA LYS A 70 -15.62 -33.08 -1.25
C LYS A 70 -14.77 -32.39 -2.34
N ARG A 71 -15.39 -31.70 -3.31
CA ARG A 71 -14.66 -30.98 -4.37
C ARG A 71 -13.82 -29.83 -3.79
N ARG A 72 -14.38 -29.09 -2.83
CA ARG A 72 -13.68 -27.97 -2.17
C ARG A 72 -12.51 -28.44 -1.35
N GLU A 73 -12.73 -29.47 -0.53
CA GLU A 73 -11.67 -30.10 0.26
C GLU A 73 -10.58 -30.70 -0.62
N GLU A 74 -10.94 -31.27 -1.78
CA GLU A 74 -9.98 -31.72 -2.78
C GLU A 74 -9.15 -30.55 -3.32
N LEU A 75 -9.80 -29.48 -3.79
CA LEU A 75 -9.11 -28.30 -4.32
C LEU A 75 -8.19 -27.66 -3.28
N LYS A 76 -8.68 -27.49 -2.06
CA LYS A 76 -7.92 -26.99 -0.92
C LYS A 76 -6.72 -27.89 -0.62
N LYS A 77 -6.93 -29.20 -0.52
CA LYS A 77 -5.85 -30.16 -0.26
C LYS A 77 -4.78 -30.06 -1.34
N THR A 78 -5.17 -29.98 -2.61
CA THR A 78 -4.24 -29.84 -3.75
C THR A 78 -3.51 -28.49 -3.73
N LEU A 79 -4.19 -27.39 -3.37
CA LEU A 79 -3.55 -26.08 -3.21
C LEU A 79 -2.57 -26.03 -2.04
N LEU A 80 -2.81 -26.80 -0.99
CA LEU A 80 -1.94 -26.90 0.19
C LEU A 80 -0.86 -27.98 0.06
N GLU A 81 -0.97 -28.86 -0.95
CA GLU A 81 -0.05 -29.97 -1.19
C GLU A 81 1.34 -29.44 -1.57
N GLY A 82 2.31 -29.60 -0.66
CA GLY A 82 3.67 -29.10 -0.85
C GLY A 82 3.93 -27.69 -0.33
N VAL A 83 3.02 -27.09 0.45
CA VAL A 83 3.39 -25.95 1.31
C VAL A 83 4.18 -26.51 2.49
N ASP A 84 5.51 -26.46 2.42
CA ASP A 84 6.38 -26.79 3.56
C ASP A 84 7.20 -25.56 3.96
N ARG A 85 6.71 -24.86 5.00
CA ARG A 85 7.37 -23.67 5.54
C ARG A 85 8.74 -23.97 6.14
N GLU A 86 8.92 -25.15 6.71
CA GLU A 86 10.18 -25.51 7.37
C GLU A 86 11.28 -25.79 6.35
N GLN A 87 10.92 -26.23 5.13
CA GLN A 87 11.90 -26.42 4.05
C GLN A 87 12.54 -25.11 3.62
N LEU A 88 11.78 -24.02 3.48
CA LEU A 88 12.31 -22.73 3.07
C LEU A 88 13.27 -22.13 4.11
N GLU A 89 12.99 -22.35 5.40
CA GLU A 89 13.82 -21.86 6.51
C GLU A 89 15.23 -22.48 6.52
N LYS A 90 15.42 -23.68 5.94
CA LYS A 90 16.74 -24.33 5.82
C LYS A 90 17.74 -23.53 4.99
N PHE A 91 17.25 -22.68 4.09
CA PHE A 91 18.08 -21.85 3.23
C PHE A 91 18.39 -20.48 3.86
N ARG A 92 17.68 -20.08 4.92
CA ARG A 92 17.84 -18.77 5.55
C ARG A 92 19.17 -18.66 6.28
N LYS A 93 19.82 -17.51 6.17
CA LYS A 93 20.96 -17.11 7.01
C LYS A 93 20.51 -16.30 8.23
N SER A 94 21.01 -16.62 9.42
CA SER A 94 20.66 -15.88 10.64
C SER A 94 21.23 -14.45 10.65
N GLU A 95 20.68 -13.55 11.48
CA GLU A 95 21.22 -12.19 11.62
C GLU A 95 22.67 -12.23 12.16
N GLU A 96 23.03 -13.22 12.98
CA GLU A 96 24.41 -13.42 13.44
C GLU A 96 25.33 -13.84 12.30
N GLU A 97 24.95 -14.86 11.53
CA GLU A 97 25.73 -15.33 10.37
C GLU A 97 25.95 -14.20 9.35
N LEU A 98 24.92 -13.39 9.07
CA LEU A 98 25.05 -12.26 8.15
C LEU A 98 26.07 -11.21 8.63
N LYS A 99 26.15 -10.96 9.94
CA LYS A 99 27.11 -10.02 10.52
C LYS A 99 28.54 -10.56 10.44
N GLU A 100 28.72 -11.87 10.56
CA GLU A 100 30.01 -12.54 10.44
C GLU A 100 30.58 -12.53 9.00
N ILE A 101 29.71 -12.48 7.98
CA ILE A 101 30.16 -12.39 6.58
C ILE A 101 30.86 -11.05 6.33
N THR A 102 32.18 -11.06 6.19
CA THR A 102 32.99 -9.85 5.99
C THR A 102 32.86 -9.24 4.59
N ASN A 103 32.58 -10.06 3.57
CA ASN A 103 32.41 -9.59 2.20
C ASN A 103 31.02 -8.95 1.98
N LYS A 104 31.01 -7.65 1.68
CA LYS A 104 29.77 -6.86 1.47
C LYS A 104 28.89 -7.39 0.32
N GLY A 105 29.48 -7.90 -0.75
CA GLY A 105 28.74 -8.45 -1.90
C GLY A 105 28.03 -9.75 -1.54
N VAL A 106 28.74 -10.66 -0.86
CA VAL A 106 28.16 -11.93 -0.38
C VAL A 106 27.09 -11.69 0.68
N ARG A 107 27.31 -10.74 1.61
CA ARG A 107 26.32 -10.35 2.61
C ARG A 107 25.03 -9.84 1.94
N ARG A 108 25.15 -8.92 0.98
CA ARG A 108 23.99 -8.40 0.22
C ARG A 108 23.23 -9.50 -0.52
N PHE A 109 23.93 -10.49 -1.07
CA PHE A 109 23.29 -11.63 -1.72
C PHE A 109 22.40 -12.43 -0.75
N TYR A 110 22.93 -12.78 0.44
CA TYR A 110 22.14 -13.51 1.44
C TYR A 110 21.05 -12.66 2.09
N GLU A 111 21.26 -11.34 2.24
CA GLU A 111 20.19 -10.41 2.65
C GLU A 111 19.03 -10.41 1.64
N ALA A 112 19.32 -10.33 0.34
CA ALA A 112 18.31 -10.41 -0.71
C ALA A 112 17.64 -11.79 -0.80
N GLN A 113 18.38 -12.86 -0.55
CA GLN A 113 17.83 -14.22 -0.45
C GLN A 113 16.85 -14.33 0.72
N ASN A 114 17.25 -13.88 1.91
CA ASN A 114 16.39 -13.89 3.08
C ASN A 114 15.12 -13.07 2.87
N GLN A 115 15.22 -11.93 2.17
CA GLN A 115 14.05 -11.14 1.80
C GLN A 115 13.10 -11.92 0.88
N ARG A 116 13.63 -12.58 -0.16
CA ARG A 116 12.82 -13.41 -1.05
C ARG A 116 12.13 -14.57 -0.32
N LEU A 117 12.82 -15.21 0.63
CA LEU A 117 12.22 -16.24 1.47
C LEU A 117 11.06 -15.68 2.33
N ASN A 118 11.17 -14.44 2.81
CA ASN A 118 10.06 -13.79 3.52
C ASN A 118 8.87 -13.56 2.59
N ASP A 119 9.12 -13.11 1.36
CA ASP A 119 8.06 -12.86 0.37
C ASP A 119 7.31 -14.16 0.03
N TRP A 120 8.03 -15.28 -0.11
CA TRP A 120 7.43 -16.60 -0.35
C TRP A 120 6.64 -17.12 0.84
N LEU A 121 7.16 -16.96 2.06
CA LEU A 121 6.43 -17.35 3.28
C LEU A 121 5.15 -16.51 3.47
N GLU A 122 5.17 -15.23 3.08
CA GLU A 122 3.97 -14.39 3.08
C GLU A 122 2.93 -14.92 2.08
N VAL A 123 3.34 -15.27 0.86
CA VAL A 123 2.47 -15.89 -0.13
C VAL A 123 1.85 -17.18 0.39
N ASP A 124 2.65 -18.09 0.97
CA ASP A 124 2.16 -19.34 1.53
C ASP A 124 1.17 -19.10 2.69
N ALA A 125 1.43 -18.08 3.52
CA ALA A 125 0.52 -17.68 4.59
C ALA A 125 -0.82 -17.14 4.08
N ILE A 126 -0.79 -16.34 3.02
CA ILE A 126 -1.99 -15.80 2.40
C ILE A 126 -2.82 -16.92 1.76
N VAL A 127 -2.18 -17.80 0.97
CA VAL A 127 -2.88 -18.92 0.33
C VAL A 127 -3.54 -19.82 1.39
N MET A 128 -2.85 -20.13 2.49
CA MET A 128 -3.45 -20.90 3.59
C MET A 128 -4.56 -20.19 4.33
N ALA A 129 -4.45 -18.87 4.54
CA ALA A 129 -5.43 -18.10 5.29
C ALA A 129 -6.70 -17.83 4.46
N ILE A 130 -6.55 -17.55 3.17
CA ILE A 130 -7.62 -17.02 2.32
C ILE A 130 -8.31 -18.12 1.53
N ALA A 131 -7.59 -19.13 1.03
CA ALA A 131 -8.20 -20.12 0.12
C ALA A 131 -9.37 -20.89 0.76
N ASP A 132 -9.29 -21.20 2.05
CA ASP A 132 -10.40 -21.88 2.75
C ASP A 132 -11.65 -20.99 2.84
N ASP A 133 -11.49 -19.74 3.29
CA ASP A 133 -12.59 -18.78 3.42
C ASP A 133 -13.21 -18.46 2.06
N VAL A 134 -12.40 -18.35 0.99
CA VAL A 134 -12.89 -18.14 -0.38
C VAL A 134 -13.74 -19.31 -0.83
N LEU A 135 -13.22 -20.53 -0.73
CA LEU A 135 -13.92 -21.73 -1.20
C LEU A 135 -15.19 -22.00 -0.38
N GLU A 136 -15.18 -21.72 0.93
CA GLU A 136 -16.39 -21.79 1.75
C GLU A 136 -17.44 -20.78 1.36
N SER A 137 -17.00 -19.59 0.92
CA SER A 137 -17.85 -18.53 0.41
C SER A 137 -18.43 -18.82 -0.99
N MET A 138 -17.94 -19.83 -1.72
CA MET A 138 -18.51 -20.18 -3.03
C MET A 138 -19.84 -20.92 -2.88
N GLN A 139 -20.82 -20.56 -3.73
CA GLN A 139 -22.14 -21.19 -3.83
C GLN A 139 -22.85 -21.36 -2.47
N PRO A 140 -23.33 -20.25 -1.86
CA PRO A 140 -23.93 -20.26 -0.51
C PRO A 140 -25.26 -21.03 -0.42
N ASP A 141 -25.92 -21.24 -1.56
CA ASP A 141 -27.18 -21.96 -1.72
C ASP A 141 -26.99 -23.07 -2.80
N PRO A 142 -26.52 -24.28 -2.40
CA PRO A 142 -26.24 -25.37 -3.32
C PRO A 142 -27.48 -25.96 -4.02
N ASP A 143 -28.62 -25.98 -3.32
CA ASP A 143 -29.83 -26.64 -3.77
C ASP A 143 -30.82 -25.68 -4.46
N ASN A 144 -30.52 -24.37 -4.44
CA ASN A 144 -31.27 -23.25 -5.04
C ASN A 144 -32.68 -23.11 -4.45
N ASP A 145 -32.80 -23.28 -3.15
CA ASP A 145 -34.07 -23.12 -2.45
C ASP A 145 -34.31 -21.71 -1.90
N GLY A 146 -33.31 -20.83 -2.00
CA GLY A 146 -33.34 -19.46 -1.50
C GLY A 146 -32.83 -19.31 -0.07
N ASP A 147 -32.53 -20.41 0.62
CA ASP A 147 -31.90 -20.41 1.93
C ASP A 147 -30.39 -20.60 1.78
N HIS A 148 -29.63 -19.63 2.31
CA HIS A 148 -28.17 -19.73 2.31
C HIS A 148 -27.74 -20.71 3.41
N GLU A 149 -27.63 -21.98 3.05
CA GLU A 149 -27.12 -23.04 3.94
C GLU A 149 -25.66 -22.79 4.34
N ARG A 150 -24.93 -21.98 3.56
CA ARG A 150 -23.50 -21.71 3.73
C ARG A 150 -23.18 -20.23 3.73
N GLY A 151 -22.19 -19.85 4.54
CA GLY A 151 -21.58 -18.53 4.51
C GLY A 151 -20.12 -18.65 4.95
N GLY A 152 -19.19 -18.18 4.10
CA GLY A 152 -17.76 -18.13 4.43
C GLY A 152 -17.34 -16.75 4.92
N GLY A 153 -16.05 -16.62 5.24
CA GLY A 153 -15.47 -15.38 5.74
C GLY A 153 -15.71 -14.18 4.82
N ILE A 154 -15.72 -14.37 3.50
CA ILE A 154 -15.85 -13.28 2.52
C ILE A 154 -17.20 -12.56 2.62
N GLN A 155 -18.30 -13.30 2.78
CA GLN A 155 -19.62 -12.69 2.96
C GLN A 155 -19.70 -11.89 4.25
N ALA A 156 -19.07 -12.37 5.32
CA ALA A 156 -19.07 -11.69 6.61
C ALA A 156 -18.30 -10.36 6.56
N VAL A 157 -17.24 -10.29 5.75
CA VAL A 157 -16.38 -9.09 5.62
C VAL A 157 -16.74 -8.21 4.43
N ALA A 158 -17.84 -8.50 3.72
CA ALA A 158 -18.31 -7.77 2.53
C ALA A 158 -17.19 -7.53 1.48
N GLY A 159 -16.31 -8.52 1.30
CA GLY A 159 -15.16 -8.43 0.38
C GLY A 159 -13.93 -7.70 0.91
N ASN A 160 -13.89 -7.30 2.19
CA ASN A 160 -12.69 -6.73 2.81
C ASN A 160 -11.68 -7.83 3.18
N ILE A 161 -10.85 -8.22 2.21
CA ILE A 161 -9.87 -9.31 2.30
C ILE A 161 -8.88 -9.13 3.47
N GLY A 162 -8.57 -7.88 3.83
CA GLY A 162 -7.69 -7.56 4.96
C GLY A 162 -8.21 -8.11 6.30
N GLU A 163 -9.53 -8.34 6.43
CA GLU A 163 -10.15 -8.92 7.60
C GLU A 163 -10.03 -10.46 7.67
N LEU A 164 -9.63 -11.11 6.59
CA LEU A 164 -9.42 -12.57 6.55
C LEU A 164 -7.99 -12.96 6.97
N LEU A 165 -7.07 -12.01 6.87
CA LEU A 165 -5.66 -12.19 7.21
C LEU A 165 -5.46 -12.68 8.67
N PRO A 166 -4.29 -13.28 8.97
CA PRO A 166 -3.91 -13.60 10.36
C PRO A 166 -3.90 -12.36 11.27
N GLU A 167 -4.25 -12.53 12.56
CA GLU A 167 -4.37 -11.40 13.51
C GLU A 167 -3.03 -10.69 13.75
N ASP A 168 -1.92 -11.42 13.71
CA ASP A 168 -0.58 -10.85 13.80
C ASP A 168 -0.27 -9.96 12.58
N GLU A 169 -0.70 -10.36 11.40
CA GLU A 169 -0.58 -9.57 10.17
C GLU A 169 -1.46 -8.32 10.20
N LYS A 170 -2.72 -8.45 10.64
CA LYS A 170 -3.62 -7.30 10.85
C LYS A 170 -3.05 -6.31 11.84
N ALA A 171 -2.57 -6.79 12.99
CA ALA A 171 -1.98 -5.95 14.02
C ALA A 171 -0.73 -5.23 13.51
N ARG A 172 0.09 -5.90 12.68
CA ARG A 172 1.26 -5.32 12.01
C ARG A 172 0.85 -4.20 11.05
N ARG A 173 -0.07 -4.47 10.12
CA ARG A 173 -0.57 -3.48 9.16
C ARG A 173 -1.21 -2.27 9.86
N ALA A 174 -2.06 -2.51 10.87
CA ALA A 174 -2.67 -1.44 11.66
C ALA A 174 -1.65 -0.59 12.43
N LYS A 175 -0.56 -1.19 12.93
CA LYS A 175 0.51 -0.45 13.62
C LYS A 175 1.31 0.42 12.65
N GLU A 176 1.59 -0.07 11.45
CA GLU A 176 2.26 0.69 10.39
C GLU A 176 1.43 1.87 9.92
N GLU A 177 0.12 1.68 9.68
CA GLU A 177 -0.80 2.75 9.32
C GLU A 177 -0.91 3.80 10.42
N LYS A 178 -1.02 3.39 11.69
CA LYS A 178 -1.06 4.33 12.83
C LYS A 178 0.23 5.14 12.91
N ARG A 179 1.39 4.52 12.69
CA ARG A 179 2.69 5.22 12.67
C ARG A 179 2.77 6.22 11.52
N ALA A 180 2.33 5.85 10.33
CA ALA A 180 2.30 6.75 9.18
C ALA A 180 1.39 7.97 9.44
N LYS A 181 0.16 7.74 9.92
CA LYS A 181 -0.77 8.82 10.28
C LYS A 181 -0.22 9.73 11.38
N TRP A 182 0.42 9.14 12.39
CA TRP A 182 1.04 9.90 13.46
C TRP A 182 2.19 10.77 12.94
N ALA A 183 3.08 10.23 12.10
CA ALA A 183 4.18 10.98 11.51
C ALA A 183 3.69 12.16 10.65
N ILE A 184 2.66 11.94 9.82
CA ILE A 184 2.03 12.98 9.01
C ILE A 184 1.46 14.10 9.91
N ASN A 185 0.69 13.74 10.94
CA ASN A 185 0.09 14.73 11.84
C ASN A 185 1.14 15.53 12.62
N VAL A 186 2.21 14.88 13.10
CA VAL A 186 3.31 15.56 13.81
C VAL A 186 4.01 16.56 12.89
N ASN A 187 4.27 16.16 11.64
CA ASN A 187 4.88 17.06 10.66
C ASN A 187 3.98 18.27 10.37
N VAL A 188 2.68 18.08 10.16
CA VAL A 188 1.71 19.18 9.96
C VAL A 188 1.79 20.18 11.11
N ILE A 189 1.74 19.71 12.35
CA ILE A 189 1.80 20.58 13.53
C ILE A 189 3.14 21.32 13.59
N ALA A 190 4.24 20.63 13.32
CA ALA A 190 5.57 21.23 13.34
C ALA A 190 5.73 22.32 12.27
N ASN A 191 5.27 22.07 11.03
CA ASN A 191 5.31 23.05 9.94
C ASN A 191 4.44 24.28 10.26
N VAL A 192 3.28 24.10 10.89
CA VAL A 192 2.45 25.23 11.38
C VAL A 192 3.19 26.06 12.42
N ILE A 193 3.80 25.41 13.42
CA ILE A 193 4.54 26.11 14.49
C ILE A 193 5.76 26.87 13.92
N LEU A 194 6.51 26.24 13.01
CA LEU A 194 7.65 26.87 12.34
C LEU A 194 7.23 28.08 11.51
N LEU A 195 6.12 27.98 10.77
CA LEU A 195 5.60 29.10 9.99
C LEU A 195 5.19 30.28 10.89
N ILE A 196 4.47 30.01 11.98
CA ILE A 196 4.09 31.07 12.95
C ILE A 196 5.34 31.74 13.53
N GLY A 197 6.36 30.95 13.90
CA GLY A 197 7.62 31.48 14.39
C GLY A 197 8.31 32.39 13.38
N LYS A 198 8.37 31.99 12.11
CA LYS A 198 8.92 32.79 11.01
C LYS A 198 8.11 34.05 10.73
N ILE A 199 6.77 33.98 10.80
CA ILE A 199 5.88 35.15 10.67
C ILE A 199 6.21 36.20 11.73
N VAL A 200 6.29 35.79 13.00
CA VAL A 200 6.62 36.70 14.11
C VAL A 200 8.02 37.31 13.91
N ALA A 201 8.99 36.49 13.51
CA ALA A 201 10.36 36.95 13.23
C ALA A 201 10.42 37.96 12.07
N ALA A 202 9.71 37.69 10.97
CA ALA A 202 9.68 38.55 9.78
C ALA A 202 9.03 39.91 10.09
N PHE A 203 7.89 39.95 10.78
CA PHE A 203 7.24 41.21 11.18
C PHE A 203 8.06 42.01 12.19
N SER A 204 8.82 41.35 13.08
CA SER A 204 9.63 42.06 14.08
C SER A 204 10.89 42.70 13.51
N THR A 205 11.42 42.16 12.41
CA THR A 205 12.71 42.57 11.84
C THR A 205 12.60 43.33 10.53
N GLY A 206 11.48 43.20 9.80
CA GLY A 206 11.25 43.87 8.51
C GLY A 206 12.24 43.49 7.42
N SER A 207 13.01 42.41 7.59
CA SER A 207 14.08 42.02 6.66
C SER A 207 13.52 41.29 5.43
N LEU A 208 13.93 41.73 4.24
CA LEU A 208 13.56 41.11 2.97
C LEU A 208 13.97 39.63 2.90
N SER A 209 15.14 39.29 3.47
CA SER A 209 15.66 37.91 3.54
C SER A 209 14.77 36.97 4.36
N LEU A 210 14.13 37.50 5.42
CA LEU A 210 13.21 36.74 6.27
C LEU A 210 11.84 36.57 5.64
N ILE A 211 11.42 37.49 4.77
CA ILE A 211 10.19 37.36 4.00
C ILE A 211 10.33 36.25 2.95
N ALA A 212 11.48 36.14 2.28
CA ALA A 212 11.76 35.02 1.36
C ALA A 212 11.69 33.66 2.08
N SER A 213 12.37 33.52 3.23
CA SER A 213 12.32 32.29 4.04
C SER A 213 10.92 31.98 4.62
N LEU A 214 10.05 32.98 4.73
CA LEU A 214 8.67 32.84 5.15
C LEU A 214 7.78 32.34 4.01
N VAL A 215 8.00 32.81 2.78
CA VAL A 215 7.32 32.31 1.58
C VAL A 215 7.64 30.82 1.39
N ASP A 216 8.90 30.42 1.55
CA ASP A 216 9.30 29.01 1.48
C ASP A 216 8.51 28.16 2.49
N SER A 217 8.50 28.54 3.76
CA SER A 217 7.76 27.79 4.78
C SER A 217 6.24 27.86 4.64
N ALA A 218 5.70 28.87 3.96
CA ALA A 218 4.29 28.95 3.63
C ALA A 218 3.93 27.95 2.51
N LEU A 219 4.81 27.78 1.53
CA LEU A 219 4.67 26.77 0.47
C LEU A 219 4.77 25.34 1.05
N ASP A 220 5.69 25.10 1.98
CA ASP A 220 5.78 23.82 2.71
C ASP A 220 4.49 23.51 3.48
N LEU A 221 3.91 24.51 4.14
CA LEU A 221 2.66 24.34 4.87
C LEU A 221 1.49 24.08 3.92
N LEU A 222 1.43 24.81 2.80
CA LEU A 222 0.41 24.61 1.77
C LEU A 222 0.48 23.19 1.21
N CYS A 223 1.68 22.66 0.97
CA CYS A 223 1.86 21.26 0.61
C CYS A 223 1.38 20.29 1.68
N THR A 224 1.82 20.51 2.91
CA THR A 224 1.45 19.66 4.04
C THR A 224 -0.07 19.63 4.21
N LEU A 225 -0.73 20.77 3.97
CA LEU A 225 -2.17 20.89 3.93
C LEU A 225 -2.79 20.16 2.72
N ILE A 226 -2.20 20.20 1.52
CA ILE A 226 -2.67 19.45 0.34
C ILE A 226 -2.59 17.94 0.59
N VAL A 227 -1.47 17.44 1.13
CA VAL A 227 -1.30 16.01 1.46
C VAL A 227 -2.29 15.60 2.55
N TRP A 228 -2.40 16.41 3.61
CA TRP A 228 -3.34 16.16 4.71
C TRP A 228 -4.80 16.20 4.25
N THR A 229 -5.19 17.18 3.43
CA THR A 229 -6.55 17.29 2.89
C THR A 229 -6.83 16.18 1.90
N THR A 230 -5.90 15.78 1.05
CA THR A 230 -6.06 14.61 0.16
C THR A 230 -6.36 13.36 0.99
N ASN A 231 -5.57 13.10 2.04
CA ASN A 231 -5.77 11.95 2.92
C ASN A 231 -7.10 12.03 3.70
N LYS A 232 -7.43 13.20 4.25
CA LYS A 232 -8.67 13.45 5.01
C LYS A 232 -9.91 13.37 4.12
N LEU A 233 -9.87 13.94 2.93
CA LEU A 233 -10.97 13.96 1.96
C LEU A 233 -11.28 12.54 1.48
N VAL A 234 -10.22 11.74 1.24
CA VAL A 234 -10.34 10.31 0.91
C VAL A 234 -11.10 9.55 2.02
N GLN A 235 -10.81 9.84 3.29
CA GLN A 235 -11.46 9.21 4.45
C GLN A 235 -12.86 9.77 4.78
N TRP A 236 -13.13 11.05 4.54
CA TRP A 236 -14.33 11.71 5.08
C TRP A 236 -15.57 11.60 4.18
N ARG A 237 -15.40 11.39 2.86
CA ARG A 237 -16.51 11.21 1.91
C ARG A 237 -16.60 9.77 1.38
N LEU A 238 -16.57 8.76 2.25
CA LEU A 238 -16.59 7.36 1.83
C LEU A 238 -17.81 6.99 0.97
N SER A 239 -19.03 7.35 1.35
CA SER A 239 -20.23 6.85 0.66
C SER A 239 -20.53 7.56 -0.68
N ALA A 240 -20.31 8.88 -0.78
CA ALA A 240 -20.67 9.65 -1.98
C ALA A 240 -19.68 9.42 -3.14
N LEU A 241 -18.39 9.26 -2.84
CA LEU A 241 -17.34 9.07 -3.84
C LEU A 241 -17.22 7.61 -4.31
N GLN A 242 -17.77 6.62 -3.59
CA GLN A 242 -17.71 5.20 -3.97
C GLN A 242 -18.51 4.92 -5.24
N LYS A 243 -19.61 5.66 -5.45
CA LYS A 243 -20.40 5.62 -6.69
C LYS A 243 -19.66 6.22 -7.89
N ARG A 244 -18.77 7.18 -7.66
CA ARG A 244 -18.02 7.87 -8.72
C ARG A 244 -16.68 7.19 -9.04
N PHE A 245 -16.09 6.54 -8.05
CA PHE A 245 -14.82 5.81 -8.15
C PHE A 245 -15.01 4.39 -7.58
N PRO A 246 -15.51 3.44 -8.40
CA PRO A 246 -15.83 2.08 -7.94
C PRO A 246 -14.59 1.24 -7.63
N VAL A 247 -13.42 1.58 -8.20
CA VAL A 247 -12.16 0.83 -8.02
C VAL A 247 -11.26 1.41 -6.90
N GLY A 248 -11.83 2.19 -5.99
CA GLY A 248 -11.08 2.80 -4.90
C GLY A 248 -10.33 4.08 -5.30
N ARG A 249 -9.63 4.67 -4.32
CA ARG A 249 -9.17 6.07 -4.36
C ARG A 249 -7.68 6.26 -4.15
N ARG A 250 -6.92 5.18 -3.96
CA ARG A 250 -5.45 5.22 -3.81
C ARG A 250 -4.75 5.92 -4.99
N ARG A 251 -5.39 5.93 -6.16
CA ARG A 251 -4.98 6.67 -7.37
C ARG A 251 -4.89 8.20 -7.20
N LEU A 252 -5.59 8.79 -6.23
CA LEU A 252 -5.54 10.24 -6.01
C LEU A 252 -4.36 10.66 -5.13
N GLU A 253 -3.73 9.73 -4.41
CA GLU A 253 -2.64 10.05 -3.49
C GLU A 253 -1.38 10.56 -4.21
N PRO A 254 -0.92 9.93 -5.32
CA PRO A 254 0.21 10.45 -6.10
C PRO A 254 -0.05 11.82 -6.74
N LEU A 255 -1.32 12.19 -7.01
CA LEU A 255 -1.65 13.49 -7.60
C LEU A 255 -1.29 14.65 -6.65
N GLY A 256 -1.44 14.45 -5.34
CA GLY A 256 -1.02 15.45 -4.36
C GLY A 256 0.50 15.68 -4.39
N ILE A 257 1.27 14.59 -4.49
CA ILE A 257 2.74 14.63 -4.59
C ILE A 257 3.17 15.27 -5.92
N LEU A 258 2.46 14.97 -7.02
CA LEU A 258 2.71 15.56 -8.33
C LEU A 258 2.52 17.07 -8.34
N VAL A 259 1.37 17.55 -7.86
CA VAL A 259 1.08 19.00 -7.77
C VAL A 259 2.13 19.70 -6.89
N PHE A 260 2.50 19.06 -5.78
CA PHE A 260 3.54 19.60 -4.91
C PHE A 260 4.90 19.71 -5.62
N SER A 261 5.34 18.66 -6.30
CA SER A 261 6.60 18.63 -7.02
C SER A 261 6.68 19.77 -8.05
N ILE A 262 5.58 20.06 -8.75
CA ILE A 262 5.50 21.16 -9.71
C ILE A 262 5.65 22.52 -9.02
N ILE A 263 4.96 22.75 -7.90
CA ILE A 263 5.07 24.00 -7.13
C ILE A 263 6.49 24.22 -6.62
N MET A 264 7.15 23.15 -6.13
CA MET A 264 8.54 23.22 -5.68
C MET A 264 9.49 23.59 -6.80
N VAL A 265 9.40 22.93 -7.95
CA VAL A 265 10.23 23.27 -9.12
C VAL A 265 10.06 24.74 -9.53
N ILE A 266 8.82 25.25 -9.59
CA ILE A 266 8.55 26.66 -9.92
C ILE A 266 9.16 27.62 -8.89
N SER A 267 9.05 27.29 -7.60
CA SER A 267 9.55 28.14 -6.52
C SER A 267 11.07 28.24 -6.55
N PHE A 268 11.76 27.11 -6.75
CA PHE A 268 13.22 27.09 -6.86
C PHE A 268 13.73 27.70 -8.17
N LEU A 269 12.95 27.69 -9.25
CA LEU A 269 13.26 28.45 -10.46
C LEU A 269 13.24 29.97 -10.19
N GLN A 270 12.32 30.47 -9.36
CA GLN A 270 12.29 31.88 -8.96
C GLN A 270 13.51 32.24 -8.11
N ILE A 271 13.88 31.42 -7.13
CA ILE A 271 15.08 31.62 -6.31
C ILE A 271 16.35 31.60 -7.17
N LEU A 272 16.40 30.70 -8.17
CA LEU A 272 17.50 30.66 -9.13
C LEU A 272 17.58 31.95 -9.95
N GLN A 273 16.44 32.47 -10.42
CA GLN A 273 16.39 33.76 -11.13
C GLN A 273 16.88 34.90 -10.24
N GLU A 274 16.39 35.01 -8.99
CA GLU A 274 16.85 36.03 -8.03
C GLU A 274 18.35 35.92 -7.75
N SER A 275 18.87 34.70 -7.67
CA SER A 275 20.30 34.44 -7.46
C SER A 275 21.14 34.95 -8.63
N VAL A 276 20.68 34.71 -9.87
CA VAL A 276 21.33 35.23 -11.08
C VAL A 276 21.22 36.76 -11.14
N GLU A 277 20.06 37.33 -10.83
CA GLU A 277 19.85 38.78 -10.79
C GLU A 277 20.76 39.47 -9.77
N LYS A 278 20.99 38.87 -8.60
CA LYS A 278 21.94 39.35 -7.60
C LYS A 278 23.40 39.24 -8.03
N LEU A 279 23.74 38.33 -8.93
CA LEU A 279 25.09 38.18 -9.49
C LEU A 279 25.38 39.18 -10.62
N MET A 280 24.36 39.59 -11.38
CA MET A 280 24.52 40.50 -12.52
C MET A 280 25.17 41.86 -12.22
N PRO A 281 24.85 42.58 -11.12
CA PRO A 281 25.46 43.88 -10.86
C PRO A 281 26.95 43.83 -10.51
N LEU A 282 27.57 42.65 -10.31
CA LEU A 282 29.02 42.44 -10.05
C LEU A 282 29.62 43.22 -8.87
N GLU A 283 28.81 43.98 -8.14
CA GLU A 283 29.16 44.75 -6.95
C GLU A 283 28.13 44.44 -5.85
N GLY A 284 28.62 44.06 -4.67
CA GLY A 284 27.78 43.77 -3.51
C GLY A 284 28.59 43.82 -2.22
N THR A 285 27.93 44.17 -1.13
CA THR A 285 28.49 44.06 0.22
C THR A 285 27.94 42.82 0.89
N ALA A 286 28.79 42.03 1.56
CA ALA A 286 28.33 40.88 2.34
C ALA A 286 27.37 41.35 3.44
N GLU A 287 26.07 41.11 3.26
CA GLU A 287 25.07 41.48 4.27
C GLU A 287 25.19 40.54 5.48
N LYS A 288 25.27 41.15 6.66
CA LYS A 288 25.29 40.39 7.91
C LYS A 288 23.89 39.84 8.18
N LEU A 289 23.74 38.52 8.27
CA LEU A 289 22.46 37.94 8.68
C LEU A 289 22.09 38.45 10.08
N PRO A 290 20.85 38.93 10.27
CA PRO A 290 20.33 39.22 11.60
C PRO A 290 20.42 38.00 12.50
N ALA A 291 20.79 38.17 13.77
CA ALA A 291 20.84 37.07 14.74
C ALA A 291 19.48 36.32 14.85
N VAL A 292 18.38 37.03 14.60
CA VAL A 292 17.02 36.49 14.52
C VAL A 292 16.84 35.55 13.31
N ALA A 293 17.43 35.88 12.16
CA ALA A 293 17.40 35.02 10.97
C ALA A 293 18.22 33.75 11.16
N ILE A 294 19.41 33.87 11.77
CA ILE A 294 20.25 32.73 12.15
C ILE A 294 19.48 31.80 13.11
N GLY A 295 18.81 32.35 14.13
CA GLY A 295 18.00 31.58 15.07
C GLY A 295 16.81 30.86 14.41
N ALA A 296 16.11 31.52 13.49
CA ALA A 296 14.96 30.95 12.78
C ALA A 296 15.37 29.81 11.82
N LEU A 297 16.48 29.99 11.07
CA LEU A 297 17.02 28.97 10.19
C LEU A 297 17.54 27.76 10.99
N ALA A 298 18.28 28.00 12.08
CA ALA A 298 18.79 26.94 12.94
C ALA A 298 17.66 26.14 13.62
N ALA A 299 16.58 26.81 14.05
CA ALA A 299 15.39 26.13 14.59
C ALA A 299 14.72 25.24 13.53
N THR A 300 14.66 25.71 12.27
CA THR A 300 14.10 24.93 11.15
C THR A 300 14.93 23.68 10.90
N VAL A 301 16.26 23.80 10.86
CA VAL A 301 17.20 22.67 10.71
C VAL A 301 17.02 21.64 11.84
N GLY A 302 16.91 22.09 13.09
CA GLY A 302 16.72 21.20 14.23
C GLY A 302 15.38 20.45 14.19
N VAL A 303 14.28 21.17 13.98
CA VAL A 303 12.92 20.58 13.98
C VAL A 303 12.71 19.66 12.79
N LYS A 304 12.99 20.11 11.56
CA LYS A 304 12.85 19.27 10.36
C LYS A 304 13.85 18.11 10.35
N GLY A 305 15.04 18.29 10.93
CA GLY A 305 16.02 17.21 11.14
C GLY A 305 15.48 16.08 12.02
N ILE A 306 14.88 16.41 13.17
CA ILE A 306 14.28 15.41 14.07
C ILE A 306 13.13 14.67 13.37
N ILE A 307 12.28 15.39 12.64
CA ILE A 307 11.17 14.80 11.88
C ILE A 307 11.68 13.88 10.78
N TRP A 308 12.70 14.31 10.04
CA TRP A 308 13.34 13.50 9.01
C TRP A 308 13.85 12.17 9.56
N PHE A 309 14.64 12.20 10.64
CA PHE A 309 15.13 10.97 11.30
C PHE A 309 13.99 10.09 11.84
N GLY A 310 12.91 10.69 12.32
CA GLY A 310 11.71 9.97 12.77
C GLY A 310 10.91 9.30 11.64
N CYS A 311 11.00 9.82 10.41
CA CYS A 311 10.27 9.31 9.24
C CYS A 311 11.03 8.22 8.46
N ILE A 312 12.37 8.15 8.55
CA ILE A 312 13.20 7.09 7.92
C ILE A 312 12.66 5.66 8.10
N PRO A 313 12.21 5.22 9.29
CA PRO A 313 11.72 3.85 9.46
C PRO A 313 10.35 3.57 8.82
N ILE A 314 9.64 4.58 8.29
CA ILE A 314 8.29 4.45 7.74
C ILE A 314 8.36 4.46 6.22
N LYS A 315 8.02 3.32 5.58
CA LYS A 315 8.18 3.11 4.13
C LYS A 315 6.93 3.44 3.30
N THR A 316 5.99 4.22 3.82
CA THR A 316 4.82 4.63 3.04
C THR A 316 5.21 5.78 2.12
N THR A 317 4.80 5.74 0.85
CA THR A 317 5.10 6.74 -0.19
C THR A 317 4.82 8.18 0.26
N GLN A 318 3.69 8.42 0.91
CA GLN A 318 3.33 9.72 1.48
C GLN A 318 4.33 10.23 2.53
N VAL A 319 4.83 9.34 3.39
CA VAL A 319 5.79 9.69 4.46
C VAL A 319 7.20 9.81 3.89
N GLN A 320 7.52 9.08 2.82
CA GLN A 320 8.79 9.23 2.12
C GLN A 320 8.89 10.58 1.40
N ALA A 321 7.83 11.01 0.69
CA ALA A 321 7.78 12.35 0.10
C ALA A 321 7.95 13.44 1.17
N LEU A 322 7.31 13.27 2.32
CA LEU A 322 7.43 14.16 3.48
C LEU A 322 8.84 14.17 4.08
N ALA A 323 9.49 13.01 4.15
CA ALA A 323 10.86 12.88 4.64
C ALA A 323 11.86 13.51 3.67
N GLN A 324 11.63 13.37 2.36
CA GLN A 324 12.43 14.01 1.31
C GLN A 324 12.29 15.53 1.33
N ASP A 325 11.08 16.04 1.55
CA ASP A 325 10.83 17.45 1.82
C ASP A 325 11.66 17.95 3.02
N CYS A 326 11.47 17.32 4.19
CA CYS A 326 12.23 17.68 5.41
C CYS A 326 13.76 17.61 5.22
N LYS A 327 14.25 16.62 4.45
CA LYS A 327 15.67 16.49 4.11
C LYS A 327 16.13 17.68 3.27
N THR A 328 15.38 18.01 2.23
CA THR A 328 15.67 19.12 1.31
C THR A 328 15.69 20.43 2.07
N ASP A 329 14.75 20.64 2.99
CA ASP A 329 14.75 21.81 3.87
C ASP A 329 15.93 21.89 4.80
N VAL A 330 16.33 20.77 5.41
CA VAL A 330 17.50 20.74 6.30
C VAL A 330 18.74 21.11 5.50
N ILE A 331 18.93 20.52 4.31
CA ILE A 331 20.05 20.85 3.41
C ILE A 331 19.98 22.33 3.03
N PHE A 332 18.81 22.82 2.61
CA PHE A 332 18.62 24.19 2.17
C PHE A 332 18.92 25.21 3.27
N ASN A 333 18.24 25.10 4.41
CA ASN A 333 18.42 26.03 5.53
C ASN A 333 19.84 25.94 6.13
N THR A 334 20.50 24.79 6.09
CA THR A 334 21.89 24.66 6.56
C THR A 334 22.86 25.37 5.63
N LEU A 335 22.73 25.18 4.32
CA LEU A 335 23.61 25.80 3.33
C LEU A 335 23.34 27.30 3.19
N SER A 336 22.08 27.73 3.24
CA SER A 336 21.69 29.15 3.28
C SER A 336 22.14 29.87 4.55
N LEU A 337 22.53 29.14 5.61
CA LEU A 337 23.20 29.70 6.78
C LEU A 337 24.73 29.71 6.60
N LEU A 338 25.28 28.65 6.01
CA LEU A 338 26.71 28.42 5.87
C LEU A 338 27.35 29.34 4.81
N PHE A 339 26.73 29.50 3.64
CA PHE A 339 27.27 30.32 2.55
C PHE A 339 27.42 31.80 2.93
N PRO A 340 26.42 32.49 3.49
CA PRO A 340 26.61 33.87 3.95
C PRO A 340 27.61 34.01 5.10
N LEU A 341 27.66 33.03 6.02
CA LEU A 341 28.60 33.06 7.14
C LEU A 341 30.04 32.99 6.63
N ILE A 342 30.32 32.08 5.71
CA ILE A 342 31.63 31.98 5.06
C ILE A 342 31.91 33.23 4.22
N GLY A 343 30.92 33.70 3.45
CA GLY A 343 31.01 34.92 2.65
C GLY A 343 31.39 36.15 3.48
N TYR A 344 30.84 36.28 4.69
CA TYR A 344 31.20 37.34 5.63
C TYR A 344 32.65 37.22 6.16
N TYR A 345 33.10 36.00 6.51
CA TYR A 345 34.47 35.81 7.01
C TYR A 345 35.55 35.97 5.92
N VAL A 346 35.21 35.65 4.67
CA VAL A 346 36.12 35.66 3.52
C VAL A 346 35.96 36.92 2.65
N ASP A 347 35.02 37.81 3.01
CA ASP A 347 34.64 39.02 2.27
C ASP A 347 34.23 38.74 0.80
N ALA A 348 33.60 37.58 0.58
CA ALA A 348 33.17 37.10 -0.73
C ALA A 348 31.66 37.28 -0.92
N TRP A 349 31.24 38.45 -1.41
CA TRP A 349 29.83 38.80 -1.61
C TRP A 349 29.09 37.88 -2.59
N TRP A 350 29.79 37.31 -3.58
CA TRP A 350 29.23 36.44 -4.61
C TRP A 350 28.94 35.02 -4.13
N LEU A 351 29.49 34.62 -2.98
CA LEU A 351 29.43 33.24 -2.49
C LEU A 351 28.01 32.84 -2.05
N ASP A 352 27.24 33.80 -1.53
CA ASP A 352 25.84 33.62 -1.17
C ASP A 352 24.93 33.37 -2.41
N PRO A 353 24.86 34.27 -3.42
CA PRO A 353 24.02 34.03 -4.59
C PRO A 353 24.50 32.85 -5.46
N VAL A 354 25.80 32.55 -5.53
CA VAL A 354 26.27 31.31 -6.20
C VAL A 354 25.84 30.06 -5.43
N GLY A 355 25.96 30.07 -4.10
CA GLY A 355 25.50 28.98 -3.25
C GLY A 355 24.00 28.72 -3.39
N ALA A 356 23.20 29.78 -3.33
CA ALA A 356 21.76 29.72 -3.55
C ALA A 356 21.39 29.19 -4.95
N GLY A 357 22.07 29.66 -6.01
CA GLY A 357 21.84 29.19 -7.38
C GLY A 357 22.15 27.70 -7.58
N LEU A 358 23.31 27.23 -7.11
CA LEU A 358 23.71 25.82 -7.20
C LEU A 358 22.75 24.91 -6.42
N LEU A 359 22.31 25.37 -5.25
CA LEU A 359 21.36 24.67 -4.41
C LEU A 359 19.98 24.57 -5.08
N SER A 360 19.49 25.67 -5.66
CA SER A 360 18.23 25.65 -6.42
C SER A 360 18.27 24.65 -7.57
N LEU A 361 19.40 24.56 -8.31
CA LEU A 361 19.56 23.56 -9.38
C LEU A 361 19.49 22.12 -8.85
N PHE A 362 20.13 21.84 -7.71
CA PHE A 362 20.07 20.52 -7.08
C PHE A 362 18.63 20.14 -6.69
N ILE A 363 17.89 21.07 -6.10
CA ILE A 363 16.52 20.85 -5.64
C ILE A 363 15.55 20.70 -6.83
N ILE A 364 15.73 21.50 -7.88
CA ILE A 364 14.96 21.36 -9.13
C ILE A 364 15.17 19.97 -9.74
N TYR A 365 16.41 19.46 -9.74
CA TYR A 365 16.69 18.12 -10.25
C TYR A 365 15.99 17.04 -9.41
N ASP A 366 16.10 17.08 -8.07
CA ASP A 366 15.51 16.07 -7.16
C ASP A 366 13.97 16.03 -7.23
N TRP A 367 13.32 17.20 -7.24
CA TRP A 367 11.87 17.29 -7.40
C TRP A 367 11.40 17.03 -8.84
N GLY A 368 12.24 17.34 -9.84
CA GLY A 368 12.00 17.00 -11.23
C GLY A 368 11.98 15.49 -11.46
N GLU A 369 12.95 14.77 -10.87
CA GLU A 369 12.99 13.30 -10.86
C GLU A 369 11.75 12.71 -10.18
N THR A 370 11.38 13.25 -9.01
CA THR A 370 10.19 12.81 -8.25
C THR A 370 8.90 13.03 -9.04
N CYS A 371 8.77 14.17 -9.72
CA CYS A 371 7.65 14.48 -10.60
C CYS A 371 7.54 13.46 -11.73
N PHE A 372 8.66 13.19 -12.43
CA PHE A 372 8.70 12.26 -13.55
C PHE A 372 8.40 10.82 -13.11
N GLU A 373 8.91 10.39 -11.96
CA GLU A 373 8.63 9.08 -11.38
C GLU A 373 7.14 8.90 -11.07
N ASN A 374 6.51 9.91 -10.45
CA ASN A 374 5.07 9.86 -10.15
C ASN A 374 4.21 9.83 -11.43
N VAL A 375 4.57 10.61 -12.46
CA VAL A 375 3.90 10.55 -13.78
C VAL A 375 4.05 9.17 -14.40
N THR A 376 5.26 8.60 -14.36
CA THR A 376 5.55 7.28 -14.92
C THR A 376 4.72 6.19 -14.21
N ARG A 377 4.64 6.21 -12.88
CA ARG A 377 3.78 5.32 -12.11
C ARG A 377 2.30 5.50 -12.43
N LEU A 378 1.83 6.73 -12.57
CA LEU A 378 0.44 7.03 -12.96
C LEU A 378 0.13 6.55 -14.40
N SER A 379 1.14 6.43 -15.26
CA SER A 379 1.00 5.98 -16.65
C SER A 379 1.04 4.47 -16.84
N GLY A 380 1.16 3.66 -15.78
CA GLY A 380 1.17 2.20 -15.91
C GLY A 380 2.56 1.56 -15.92
N GLN A 381 3.53 2.15 -15.22
CA GLN A 381 4.87 1.55 -15.09
C GLN A 381 4.79 0.10 -14.62
N ALA A 382 5.60 -0.79 -15.21
CA ALA A 382 5.72 -2.16 -14.74
C ALA A 382 6.12 -2.23 -13.26
N ALA A 383 5.58 -3.21 -12.53
CA ALA A 383 5.95 -3.49 -11.16
C ALA A 383 7.43 -3.87 -11.05
N ASP A 384 8.00 -3.69 -9.87
CA ASP A 384 9.39 -4.03 -9.61
C ASP A 384 9.64 -5.53 -9.73
N ASP A 385 10.86 -5.89 -10.14
CA ASP A 385 11.30 -7.28 -10.31
C ASP A 385 11.07 -8.17 -9.08
N ALA A 386 11.13 -7.60 -7.87
CA ALA A 386 10.94 -8.36 -6.64
C ALA A 386 9.47 -8.74 -6.47
N LEU A 387 8.55 -7.79 -6.66
CA LEU A 387 7.11 -8.09 -6.65
C LEU A 387 6.72 -9.02 -7.79
N THR A 388 7.24 -8.82 -9.00
CA THR A 388 6.96 -9.73 -10.13
C THR A 388 7.36 -11.17 -9.79
N LYS A 389 8.52 -11.39 -9.14
CA LYS A 389 8.95 -12.73 -8.66
C LYS A 389 8.04 -13.27 -7.54
N LYS A 390 7.55 -12.41 -6.65
CA LYS A 390 6.59 -12.77 -5.60
C LYS A 390 5.25 -13.23 -6.20
N LEU A 391 4.74 -12.50 -7.19
CA LEU A 391 3.52 -12.84 -7.93
C LEU A 391 3.68 -14.13 -8.75
N MET A 392 4.84 -14.33 -9.40
CA MET A 392 5.15 -15.60 -10.07
C MET A 392 5.16 -16.78 -9.09
N TYR A 393 5.66 -16.59 -7.86
CA TYR A 393 5.62 -17.63 -6.83
C TYR A 393 4.19 -17.92 -6.37
N LEU A 394 3.34 -16.89 -6.26
CA LEU A 394 1.90 -17.08 -6.03
C LEU A 394 1.26 -17.90 -7.16
N ALA A 395 1.53 -17.58 -8.43
CA ALA A 395 1.08 -18.38 -9.57
C ALA A 395 1.58 -19.84 -9.47
N TYR A 396 2.86 -20.04 -9.15
CA TYR A 396 3.45 -21.37 -8.97
C TYR A 396 2.72 -22.21 -7.92
N ARG A 397 2.20 -21.59 -6.85
CA ARG A 397 1.42 -22.27 -5.81
C ARG A 397 0.12 -22.89 -6.34
N PHE A 398 -0.42 -22.34 -7.43
CA PHE A 398 -1.61 -22.85 -8.12
C PHE A 398 -1.28 -23.85 -9.24
N SER A 399 0.00 -24.10 -9.54
CA SER A 399 0.42 -25.08 -10.56
C SER A 399 -0.18 -26.49 -10.41
N PRO A 400 -0.50 -27.02 -9.21
CA PRO A 400 -1.14 -28.32 -9.10
C PRO A 400 -2.59 -28.37 -9.60
N VAL A 401 -3.24 -27.21 -9.79
CA VAL A 401 -4.68 -27.11 -10.16
C VAL A 401 -4.91 -26.48 -11.53
N VAL A 402 -3.85 -26.06 -12.23
CA VAL A 402 -3.89 -25.42 -13.55
C VAL A 402 -2.89 -26.09 -14.49
N GLU A 403 -3.07 -25.98 -15.80
CA GLU A 403 -2.09 -26.50 -16.76
C GLU A 403 -0.86 -25.58 -16.88
N GLY A 404 -1.05 -24.29 -16.62
CA GLY A 404 0.01 -23.30 -16.63
C GLY A 404 -0.50 -21.87 -16.56
N PHE A 405 0.40 -20.93 -16.81
CA PHE A 405 0.11 -19.50 -16.89
C PHE A 405 0.67 -18.99 -18.21
N LYS A 406 -0.16 -18.27 -18.96
CA LYS A 406 0.23 -17.65 -20.23
C LYS A 406 0.94 -16.33 -19.99
N SER A 407 0.42 -15.52 -19.07
CA SER A 407 1.00 -14.24 -18.68
C SER A 407 0.75 -13.95 -17.19
N VAL A 408 1.69 -13.23 -16.59
CA VAL A 408 1.53 -12.60 -15.28
C VAL A 408 2.07 -11.18 -15.43
N THR A 409 1.15 -10.23 -15.54
CA THR A 409 1.49 -8.83 -15.80
C THR A 409 1.13 -8.00 -14.58
N ALA A 410 2.08 -7.21 -14.08
CA ALA A 410 1.85 -6.34 -12.93
C ALA A 410 2.32 -4.93 -13.26
N TYR A 411 1.47 -3.95 -13.02
CA TYR A 411 1.74 -2.55 -13.33
C TYR A 411 1.12 -1.60 -12.31
N HIS A 412 1.72 -0.42 -12.20
CA HIS A 412 1.26 0.63 -11.30
C HIS A 412 -0.06 1.23 -11.77
N ALA A 413 -0.97 1.40 -10.83
CA ALA A 413 -2.24 2.05 -10.99
C ALA A 413 -2.36 3.16 -9.94
N GLY A 414 -1.57 4.22 -10.10
CA GLY A 414 -1.30 5.18 -9.03
C GLY A 414 -0.22 4.66 -8.10
N ASP A 415 -0.46 4.71 -6.78
CA ASP A 415 0.50 4.19 -5.79
C ASP A 415 0.42 2.66 -5.64
N GLY A 416 -0.77 2.08 -5.87
CA GLY A 416 -0.99 0.64 -5.80
C GLY A 416 -0.70 -0.08 -7.11
N ILE A 417 -0.67 -1.40 -7.05
CA ILE A 417 -0.32 -2.27 -8.18
C ILE A 417 -1.53 -3.10 -8.59
N TRP A 418 -1.78 -3.13 -9.90
CA TRP A 418 -2.75 -4.01 -10.52
C TRP A 418 -2.04 -5.21 -11.11
N VAL A 419 -2.65 -6.37 -10.99
CA VAL A 419 -2.09 -7.62 -11.48
C VAL A 419 -3.10 -8.32 -12.38
N GLU A 420 -2.62 -8.81 -13.51
CA GLU A 420 -3.38 -9.59 -14.47
C GLU A 420 -2.74 -10.98 -14.58
N TYR A 421 -3.53 -12.03 -14.34
CA TYR A 421 -3.14 -13.42 -14.51
C TYR A 421 -3.95 -14.04 -15.64
N ASP A 422 -3.26 -14.59 -16.64
CA ASP A 422 -3.87 -15.43 -17.66
C ASP A 422 -3.57 -16.91 -17.35
N VAL A 423 -4.58 -17.61 -16.84
CA VAL A 423 -4.48 -18.98 -16.35
C VAL A 423 -4.92 -19.96 -17.43
N LEU A 424 -4.13 -21.01 -17.67
CA LEU A 424 -4.49 -22.09 -18.60
C LEU A 424 -5.18 -23.23 -17.86
N LEU A 425 -6.39 -23.57 -18.31
CA LEU A 425 -7.20 -24.67 -17.79
C LEU A 425 -7.58 -25.63 -18.93
N PRO A 426 -7.76 -26.94 -18.62
CA PRO A 426 -8.27 -27.89 -19.61
C PRO A 426 -9.61 -27.43 -20.20
N ALA A 427 -9.82 -27.63 -21.51
CA ALA A 427 -11.03 -27.18 -22.21
C ALA A 427 -12.34 -27.81 -21.70
N ASP A 428 -12.26 -28.97 -21.03
CA ASP A 428 -13.39 -29.66 -20.40
C ASP A 428 -13.63 -29.23 -18.93
N THR A 429 -12.84 -28.28 -18.43
CA THR A 429 -13.00 -27.74 -17.07
C THR A 429 -14.38 -27.12 -16.92
N LYS A 430 -15.13 -27.61 -15.93
CA LYS A 430 -16.47 -27.10 -15.64
C LYS A 430 -16.39 -25.66 -15.11
N LEU A 431 -17.36 -24.82 -15.50
CA LEU A 431 -17.40 -23.39 -15.17
C LEU A 431 -17.22 -23.10 -13.67
N TYR A 432 -17.87 -23.87 -12.79
CA TYR A 432 -17.71 -23.65 -11.35
C TYR A 432 -16.26 -23.89 -10.89
N ARG A 433 -15.56 -24.87 -11.47
CA ARG A 433 -14.18 -25.19 -11.10
C ARG A 433 -13.21 -24.13 -11.63
N SER A 434 -13.42 -23.65 -12.86
CA SER A 434 -12.62 -22.55 -13.40
C SER A 434 -12.83 -21.26 -12.59
N HIS A 435 -14.08 -20.96 -12.21
CA HIS A 435 -14.40 -19.84 -11.34
C HIS A 435 -13.75 -19.97 -9.96
N ASP A 436 -13.90 -21.12 -9.28
CA ASP A 436 -13.32 -21.34 -7.95
C ASP A 436 -11.80 -21.15 -7.94
N ILE A 437 -11.11 -21.66 -8.97
CA ILE A 437 -9.65 -21.50 -9.11
C ILE A 437 -9.30 -20.02 -9.36
N ALA A 438 -9.95 -19.38 -10.33
CA ALA A 438 -9.64 -18.01 -10.72
C ALA A 438 -9.90 -17.02 -9.60
N GLU A 439 -11.05 -17.13 -8.94
CA GLU A 439 -11.47 -16.25 -7.85
C GLU A 439 -10.59 -16.47 -6.61
N THR A 440 -10.21 -17.72 -6.31
CA THR A 440 -9.26 -18.01 -5.21
C THR A 440 -7.89 -17.40 -5.49
N LEU A 441 -7.38 -17.48 -6.72
CA LEU A 441 -6.13 -16.82 -7.10
C LEU A 441 -6.25 -15.29 -6.98
N GLN A 442 -7.38 -14.72 -7.42
CA GLN A 442 -7.65 -13.28 -7.33
C GLN A 442 -7.59 -12.80 -5.87
N TYR A 443 -8.36 -13.44 -4.98
CA TYR A 443 -8.37 -13.09 -3.55
C TYR A 443 -7.01 -13.30 -2.87
N CYS A 444 -6.26 -14.33 -3.26
CA CYS A 444 -4.90 -14.52 -2.74
C CYS A 444 -3.94 -13.42 -3.22
N ALA A 445 -4.03 -12.99 -4.48
CA ALA A 445 -3.23 -11.90 -5.00
C ALA A 445 -3.58 -10.58 -4.29
N GLU A 446 -4.86 -10.26 -4.14
CA GLU A 446 -5.34 -9.05 -3.43
C GLU A 446 -5.11 -9.10 -1.91
N GLY A 447 -4.81 -10.28 -1.34
CA GLY A 447 -4.34 -10.43 0.04
C GLY A 447 -2.93 -9.87 0.27
N LEU A 448 -2.11 -9.78 -0.78
CA LEU A 448 -0.77 -9.19 -0.73
C LEU A 448 -0.88 -7.68 -0.47
N LYS A 449 -0.01 -7.15 0.38
CA LYS A 449 -0.09 -5.73 0.79
C LYS A 449 0.10 -4.76 -0.38
N GLU A 450 0.88 -5.18 -1.37
CA GLU A 450 1.27 -4.39 -2.54
C GLU A 450 0.21 -4.35 -3.64
N VAL A 451 -0.65 -5.38 -3.70
CA VAL A 451 -1.64 -5.55 -4.76
C VAL A 451 -2.95 -4.88 -4.35
N ASP A 452 -3.36 -3.88 -5.11
CA ASP A 452 -4.63 -3.19 -4.90
C ASP A 452 -5.80 -3.94 -5.55
N ARG A 453 -5.54 -4.59 -6.69
CA ARG A 453 -6.54 -5.35 -7.43
C ARG A 453 -5.89 -6.40 -8.31
N ALA A 454 -6.54 -7.55 -8.43
CA ALA A 454 -6.15 -8.58 -9.37
C ALA A 454 -7.27 -8.86 -10.36
N PHE A 455 -6.90 -9.22 -11.58
CA PHE A 455 -7.79 -9.72 -12.61
C PHE A 455 -7.27 -11.09 -13.03
N VAL A 456 -8.12 -12.09 -12.97
CA VAL A 456 -7.75 -13.45 -13.36
C VAL A 456 -8.62 -13.86 -14.53
N THR A 457 -8.00 -14.02 -15.69
CA THR A 457 -8.64 -14.54 -16.89
C THR A 457 -8.28 -16.01 -17.06
N THR A 458 -9.23 -16.80 -17.56
CA THR A 458 -9.02 -18.24 -17.80
C THR A 458 -9.08 -18.51 -19.29
N ASP A 459 -8.03 -19.11 -19.81
CA ASP A 459 -7.86 -19.54 -21.19
C ASP A 459 -7.79 -21.06 -21.25
N TYR A 460 -8.20 -21.63 -22.38
CA TYR A 460 -8.11 -23.07 -22.67
C TYR A 460 -7.08 -23.42 -23.75
N ASP A 461 -6.42 -22.41 -24.34
CA ASP A 461 -5.45 -22.59 -25.41
C ASP A 461 -4.29 -21.59 -25.25
N ILE A 462 -3.07 -22.13 -25.24
CA ILE A 462 -1.84 -21.35 -25.17
C ILE A 462 -1.64 -20.44 -26.40
N SER A 463 -2.16 -20.87 -27.56
CA SER A 463 -2.01 -20.19 -28.85
C SER A 463 -3.12 -19.21 -29.18
N GLY A 464 -4.11 -19.05 -28.29
CA GLY A 464 -5.17 -18.05 -28.43
C GLY A 464 -4.66 -16.60 -28.35
N PRO A 465 -5.51 -15.60 -28.61
CA PRO A 465 -5.15 -14.17 -28.56
C PRO A 465 -4.44 -13.80 -27.25
N THR A 466 -3.34 -13.06 -27.34
CA THR A 466 -2.54 -12.65 -26.19
C THR A 466 -3.07 -11.33 -25.62
N GLY A 467 -3.82 -11.42 -24.52
CA GLY A 467 -4.18 -10.29 -23.66
C GLY A 467 -5.08 -9.21 -24.28
N HIS A 468 -5.64 -8.36 -23.44
CA HIS A 468 -6.55 -7.27 -23.83
C HIS A 468 -5.85 -5.92 -24.05
N ALA A 469 -4.53 -5.83 -23.84
CA ALA A 469 -3.79 -4.57 -23.77
C ALA A 469 -2.84 -4.28 -24.96
N SER A 470 -2.57 -5.26 -25.82
CA SER A 470 -1.62 -5.11 -26.93
C SER A 470 -2.08 -4.09 -27.99
N ASP A 471 -3.38 -3.92 -28.19
CA ASP A 471 -3.93 -2.97 -29.16
C ASP A 471 -3.93 -1.50 -28.69
N ALA A 472 -3.76 -1.25 -27.38
CA ALA A 472 -3.84 0.12 -26.84
C ALA A 472 -2.63 1.00 -27.21
N GLU A 473 -1.51 0.41 -27.64
CA GLU A 473 -0.28 1.12 -28.01
C GLU A 473 -0.21 1.47 -29.51
N VAL A 474 -1.14 0.98 -30.33
CA VAL A 474 -1.09 1.09 -31.80
C VAL A 474 -1.94 2.26 -32.35
N ALA A 475 -2.59 3.06 -31.48
CA ALA A 475 -3.49 4.14 -31.87
C ALA A 475 -2.84 5.52 -31.97
#